data_AF-A0A352C354-F1
#
_entry.id   AF-A0A352C354-F1
#
_cell.length_a   1.000
_cell.length_b   1.000
_cell.length_c   1.000
_cell.angle_alpha   90.00
_cell.angle_beta   90.00
_cell.angle_gamma   90.00
#
_symmetry.space_group_name_H-M   'P 1'
#
loop_
_entity.id
_entity.type
_entity.pdbx_description
1 polymer ?
#
loop_
_entity_poly.entity_id
_entity_poly.type
_entity_poly.pdbx_seq_one_letter_code
_entity_poly.pdbx_strand_id
1 'polypeptide(L)'
;MAYINDQQEVFLIQRPSSGIWPQLWCFPEGKNDVVIAKTHHELTHIRMNIELHLEKIKSKVMPYQGVWVSENNWHQFGLPKAIENLITKIFLDVKFLEQIPHPVDLH
;
A
#
# COMPACT_ATOMS: atom_id res chain seq x y z
N MET A 1 -4.44 2.95 1.13
CA MET A 1 -5.12 1.74 0.63
C MET A 1 -4.11 0.87 -0.11
N ALA A 2 -3.85 -0.35 0.35
CA ALA A 2 -3.06 -1.32 -0.37
C ALA A 2 -3.96 -2.11 -1.32
N TYR A 3 -3.64 -2.11 -2.60
CA TYR A 3 -4.28 -3.00 -3.57
C TYR A 3 -3.36 -4.18 -3.80
N ILE A 4 -3.92 -5.39 -3.72
CA ILE A 4 -3.21 -6.63 -4.03
C ILE A 4 -3.91 -7.36 -5.17
N ASN A 5 -3.14 -7.87 -6.13
CA ASN A 5 -3.68 -8.66 -7.23
C ASN A 5 -3.50 -10.17 -7.01
N ASP A 6 -4.02 -10.98 -7.93
CA ASP A 6 -3.93 -12.45 -7.86
C ASP A 6 -2.49 -12.98 -7.93
N GLN A 7 -1.53 -12.18 -8.42
CA GLN A 7 -0.10 -12.50 -8.41
C GLN A 7 0.59 -12.09 -7.10
N GLN A 8 -0.18 -11.69 -6.08
CA GLN A 8 0.30 -11.15 -4.81
C GLN A 8 1.20 -9.93 -4.96
N GLU A 9 1.06 -9.16 -6.05
CA GLU A 9 1.76 -7.89 -6.18
C GLU A 9 0.95 -6.77 -5.52
N VAL A 10 1.63 -5.76 -5.01
CA VAL A 10 1.05 -4.61 -4.33
C VAL A 10 1.21 -3.36 -5.19
N PHE A 11 0.16 -2.56 -5.33
CA PHE A 11 0.22 -1.33 -6.12
C PHE A 11 0.76 -0.14 -5.30
N LEU A 12 1.76 0.54 -5.85
CA LEU A 12 2.36 1.76 -5.30
C LEU A 12 2.25 2.92 -6.29
N ILE A 13 2.09 4.12 -5.76
CA ILE A 13 2.15 5.38 -6.52
C ILE A 13 3.32 6.22 -6.03
N GLN A 14 3.91 7.01 -6.92
CA GLN A 14 4.93 7.97 -6.54
C GLN A 14 4.27 9.26 -6.03
N ARG A 15 4.73 9.75 -4.89
CA ARG A 15 4.29 11.03 -4.32
C ARG A 15 4.77 12.21 -5.18
N PRO A 16 4.06 13.35 -5.20
CA PRO A 16 4.52 14.56 -5.87
C PRO A 16 5.93 15.00 -5.44
N SER A 17 6.54 15.89 -6.22
CA SER A 17 7.88 16.42 -5.95
C SER A 17 7.96 17.36 -4.74
N SER A 18 6.83 17.68 -4.13
CA SER A 18 6.71 18.57 -2.97
C SER A 18 5.76 18.00 -1.92
N GLY A 19 5.96 18.40 -0.66
CA GLY A 19 5.11 18.01 0.47
C GLY A 19 5.75 16.94 1.35
N ILE A 20 4.91 16.19 2.07
CA ILE A 20 5.39 15.08 2.92
C ILE A 20 5.80 13.92 2.02
N TRP A 21 7.03 13.43 2.24
CA TRP A 21 7.65 12.32 1.51
C TRP A 21 7.74 12.55 -0.01
N PRO A 22 8.38 13.65 -0.46
CA PRO A 22 8.42 13.99 -1.87
C PRO A 22 9.17 12.92 -2.67
N GLN A 23 8.64 12.57 -3.84
CA GLN A 23 9.19 11.55 -4.76
C GLN A 23 9.28 10.11 -4.20
N LEU A 24 8.84 9.85 -2.96
CA LEU A 24 8.81 8.51 -2.39
C LEU A 24 7.59 7.73 -2.87
N TRP A 25 7.69 6.40 -2.84
CA TRP A 25 6.62 5.49 -3.22
C TRP A 25 5.74 5.17 -2.01
N CYS A 26 4.42 5.23 -2.21
CA CYS A 26 3.42 5.04 -1.18
C CYS A 26 2.23 4.24 -1.70
N PHE A 27 1.44 3.70 -0.79
CA PHE A 27 0.10 3.24 -1.13
C PHE A 27 -0.78 4.41 -1.58
N PRO A 28 -1.70 4.22 -2.54
CA PRO A 28 -2.72 5.21 -2.86
C PRO A 28 -3.50 5.65 -1.61
N GLU A 29 -3.88 6.93 -1.58
CA GLU A 29 -4.81 7.42 -0.58
C GLU A 29 -6.22 6.93 -0.93
N GLY A 30 -6.97 6.50 0.07
CA GLY A 30 -8.29 5.91 -0.11
C GLY A 30 -8.82 5.39 1.20
N LYS A 31 -10.13 5.13 1.23
CA LYS A 31 -10.83 4.59 2.40
C LYS A 31 -11.62 3.37 1.97
N ASN A 32 -11.63 2.36 2.83
CA ASN A 32 -12.48 1.18 2.72
C ASN A 32 -12.92 0.83 4.16
N ASP A 33 -13.98 0.05 4.34
CA ASP A 33 -14.50 -0.28 5.67
C ASP A 33 -13.54 -1.20 6.45
N VAL A 34 -12.68 -1.94 5.74
CA VAL A 34 -11.76 -2.90 6.35
C VAL A 34 -10.39 -2.26 6.62
N VAL A 35 -10.12 -1.94 7.89
CA VAL A 35 -8.79 -1.55 8.37
C VAL A 35 -8.03 -2.81 8.78
N ILE A 36 -6.85 -2.98 8.20
CA ILE A 36 -6.05 -4.20 8.34
C ILE A 36 -4.77 -3.99 9.17
N ALA A 37 -4.29 -2.75 9.25
CA ALA A 37 -3.21 -2.36 10.15
C ALA A 37 -3.33 -0.88 10.49
N LYS A 38 -2.87 -0.52 11.68
CA LYS A 38 -2.72 0.88 12.09
C LYS A 38 -1.27 1.09 12.48
N THR A 39 -0.71 2.22 12.08
CA THR A 39 0.59 2.66 12.53
C THR A 39 0.59 4.17 12.72
N HIS A 40 1.59 4.68 13.40
CA HIS A 40 1.82 6.11 13.45
C HIS A 40 3.27 6.38 13.07
N HIS A 41 3.49 7.55 12.46
CA HIS A 41 4.81 8.02 12.10
C HIS A 41 5.00 9.43 12.63
N GLU A 42 6.09 9.64 13.33
CA GLU A 42 6.46 10.95 13.88
C GLU A 42 7.55 11.56 13.01
N LEU A 43 7.21 12.70 12.42
CA LEU A 43 8.14 13.65 11.83
C LEU A 43 8.37 14.78 12.83
N THR A 44 9.46 15.54 12.67
CA THR A 44 9.86 16.62 13.59
C THR A 44 8.75 17.62 13.94
N HIS A 45 7.79 17.83 13.03
CA HIS A 45 6.71 18.81 13.20
C HIS A 45 5.31 18.21 13.06
N ILE A 46 5.19 16.91 12.78
CA ILE A 46 3.91 16.29 12.41
C ILE A 46 3.87 14.86 12.94
N ARG A 47 2.79 14.52 13.63
CA ARG A 47 2.44 13.13 13.93
C ARG A 47 1.36 12.68 12.96
N MET A 48 1.66 11.62 12.20
CA MET A 48 0.73 11.04 11.24
C MET A 48 0.19 9.73 11.78
N ASN A 49 -1.13 9.59 11.83
CA ASN A 49 -1.79 8.31 12.04
C ASN A 49 -2.12 7.73 10.67
N ILE A 50 -1.70 6.50 10.43
CA ILE A 50 -1.85 5.82 9.15
C ILE A 50 -2.68 4.57 9.39
N GLU A 51 -3.83 4.51 8.73
CA GLU A 51 -4.66 3.32 8.66
C GLU A 51 -4.43 2.66 7.30
N LEU A 52 -3.99 1.42 7.33
CA LEU A 52 -3.87 0.60 6.15
C LEU A 52 -5.20 -0.12 5.94
N HIS A 53 -5.81 0.17 4.81
CA HIS A 53 -6.94 -0.57 4.26
C HIS A 53 -6.43 -1.43 3.12
N LEU A 54 -7.00 -2.61 2.90
CA LEU A 54 -6.59 -3.48 1.80
C LEU A 54 -7.77 -3.92 0.96
N GLU A 55 -7.51 -3.97 -0.34
CA GLU A 55 -8.46 -4.43 -1.35
C GLU A 55 -7.80 -5.42 -2.30
N LYS A 56 -8.47 -6.55 -2.54
CA LYS A 56 -8.08 -7.51 -3.58
C LYS A 56 -8.72 -7.12 -4.90
N ILE A 57 -7.93 -7.09 -5.96
CA ILE A 57 -8.42 -6.75 -7.30
C ILE A 57 -8.02 -7.81 -8.32
N LYS A 58 -8.91 -8.07 -9.29
CA LYS A 58 -8.61 -9.00 -10.39
C LYS A 58 -7.86 -8.35 -11.55
N SER A 59 -8.11 -7.06 -11.76
CA SER A 59 -7.52 -6.28 -12.85
C SER A 59 -6.35 -5.46 -12.35
N LYS A 60 -5.23 -5.45 -13.08
CA LYS A 60 -4.09 -4.55 -12.81
C LYS A 60 -4.32 -3.11 -13.29
N VAL A 61 -5.46 -2.84 -13.92
CA VAL A 61 -5.82 -1.49 -14.41
C VAL A 61 -6.23 -0.63 -13.22
N MET A 62 -5.45 0.41 -12.96
CA MET A 62 -5.69 1.37 -11.89
C MET A 62 -5.97 2.75 -12.49
N PRO A 63 -6.83 3.58 -11.86
CA PRO A 63 -7.07 4.95 -12.30
C PRO A 63 -5.87 5.90 -12.02
N TYR A 64 -4.83 5.41 -11.34
CA TYR A 64 -3.64 6.15 -10.98
C TYR A 64 -2.42 5.65 -11.75
N GLN A 65 -1.48 6.55 -12.04
CA GLN A 65 -0.17 6.15 -12.54
C GLN A 65 0.66 5.59 -11.37
N GLY A 66 1.11 4.35 -11.50
CA GLY A 66 1.86 3.66 -10.46
C GLY A 66 2.48 2.36 -10.96
N VAL A 67 2.98 1.56 -10.02
CA VAL A 67 3.71 0.33 -10.29
C VAL A 67 3.20 -0.80 -9.39
N TRP A 68 3.17 -2.00 -9.94
CA TRP A 68 2.95 -3.23 -9.19
C TRP A 68 4.31 -3.76 -8.72
N VAL A 69 4.44 -3.99 -7.42
CA VAL A 69 5.66 -4.52 -6.81
C VAL A 69 5.38 -5.87 -6.16
N SER A 70 6.35 -6.78 -6.21
CA SER A 70 6.30 -8.08 -5.55
C SER A 70 7.19 -8.07 -4.32
N GLU A 71 7.09 -9.13 -3.51
CA GLU A 71 7.98 -9.40 -2.37
C GLU A 71 9.47 -9.26 -2.74
N ASN A 72 9.83 -9.63 -3.97
CA ASN A 72 11.22 -9.69 -4.42
C ASN A 72 11.78 -8.36 -4.94
N ASN A 73 10.95 -7.35 -5.23
CA ASN A 73 11.43 -6.13 -5.89
C ASN A 73 11.04 -4.82 -5.19
N TRP A 74 10.12 -4.84 -4.21
CA TRP A 74 9.66 -3.61 -3.57
C TRP A 74 10.79 -2.82 -2.89
N HIS A 75 11.83 -3.51 -2.41
CA HIS A 75 13.02 -2.91 -1.81
C HIS A 75 13.81 -1.98 -2.75
N GLN A 76 13.59 -2.07 -4.06
CA GLN A 76 14.25 -1.23 -5.06
C GLN A 76 13.65 0.18 -5.14
N PHE A 77 12.50 0.38 -4.50
CA PHE A 77 11.79 1.64 -4.48
C PHE A 77 12.12 2.42 -3.20
N GLY A 78 12.22 3.75 -3.30
CA GLY A 78 12.36 4.60 -2.12
C GLY A 78 11.02 4.73 -1.38
N LEU A 79 10.87 4.06 -0.23
CA LEU A 79 9.66 4.10 0.59
C LEU A 79 9.90 4.86 1.89
N PRO A 80 8.88 5.55 2.45
CA PRO A 80 8.95 6.01 3.82
C PRO A 80 8.97 4.82 4.80
N LYS A 81 9.64 4.97 5.94
CA LYS A 81 9.80 3.87 6.89
C LYS A 81 8.48 3.24 7.35
N ALA A 82 7.45 4.06 7.53
CA ALA A 82 6.12 3.58 7.89
C ALA A 82 5.52 2.67 6.81
N ILE A 83 5.73 3.00 5.54
CA ILE A 83 5.24 2.21 4.40
C ILE A 83 6.07 0.93 4.23
N GLU A 84 7.39 0.99 4.42
CA GLU A 84 8.25 -0.21 4.44
C GLU A 84 7.75 -1.25 5.46
N ASN A 85 7.46 -0.81 6.68
CA ASN A 85 6.97 -1.71 7.73
C ASN A 85 5.62 -2.33 7.36
N LEU A 86 4.74 -1.54 6.75
CA LEU A 86 3.42 -2.00 6.33
C LEU A 86 3.50 -2.98 5.16
N ILE A 87 4.28 -2.68 4.11
CA ILE A 87 4.41 -3.55 2.94
C ILE A 87 5.11 -4.87 3.29
N THR A 88 6.10 -4.82 4.20
CA THR A 88 6.74 -6.02 4.75
C THR A 88 5.70 -6.91 5.45
N LYS A 89 4.78 -6.32 6.23
CA LYS A 89 3.70 -7.08 6.87
C LYS A 89 2.73 -7.70 5.86
N ILE A 90 2.43 -7.02 4.75
CA ILE A 90 1.58 -7.57 3.69
C ILE A 90 2.21 -8.83 3.09
N PHE A 91 3.51 -8.79 2.78
CA PHE A 91 4.19 -9.93 2.14
C PHE A 91 4.48 -11.08 3.11
N LEU A 92 4.80 -10.80 4.38
CA LEU A 92 5.12 -11.84 5.37
C LEU A 92 3.89 -12.59 5.91
N ASP A 93 2.69 -11.98 5.87
CA ASP A 93 1.51 -12.54 6.54
C ASP A 93 0.57 -13.24 5.55
N VAL A 94 0.91 -14.48 5.18
CA VAL A 94 0.11 -15.29 4.23
C VAL A 94 -1.30 -15.58 4.76
N LYS A 95 -1.46 -15.76 6.09
CA LYS A 95 -2.77 -16.02 6.74
C LYS A 95 -3.70 -14.83 6.71
N PHE A 96 -3.14 -13.63 6.61
CA PHE A 96 -3.88 -12.39 6.49
C PHE A 96 -4.49 -12.23 5.09
N LEU A 97 -3.79 -12.73 4.06
CA LEU A 97 -4.32 -12.71 2.70
C LEU A 97 -5.58 -13.57 2.56
N GLU A 98 -5.72 -14.64 3.34
CA GLU A 98 -6.87 -15.54 3.30
C GLU A 98 -8.14 -14.96 3.93
N GLN A 99 -8.03 -13.91 4.76
CA GLN A 99 -9.15 -13.30 5.48
C GLN A 99 -9.81 -12.12 4.75
N ILE A 100 -9.23 -11.69 3.63
CA ILE A 100 -9.73 -10.54 2.86
C ILE A 100 -10.90 -10.98 1.99
N PRO A 101 -12.04 -10.25 2.01
CA PRO A 101 -13.21 -10.55 1.20
C PRO A 101 -12.87 -10.67 -0.30
N HIS A 102 -13.75 -11.37 -1.03
CA HIS A 102 -13.53 -11.74 -2.43
C HIS A 102 -13.19 -10.53 -3.31
N PRO A 103 -12.38 -10.74 -4.38
CA PRO A 103 -11.87 -9.64 -5.20
C PRO A 103 -13.00 -8.81 -5.82
N VAL A 104 -12.86 -7.49 -5.77
CA VAL A 104 -13.79 -6.55 -6.40
C VAL A 104 -13.34 -6.30 -7.83
N ASP A 105 -14.29 -6.31 -8.78
CA ASP A 105 -14.03 -5.88 -10.16
C ASP A 105 -14.09 -4.35 -10.20
N LEU A 106 -12.95 -3.71 -10.44
CA LEU A 106 -12.90 -2.27 -10.74
C LEU A 106 -13.49 -2.06 -12.15
N HIS A 107 -14.73 -1.56 -12.21
CA HIS A 107 -15.44 -1.22 -13.45
C HIS A 107 -15.06 0.17 -13.96
#